data_AF-A0A7L3WNR1-F1
#
_entry.id   AF-A0A7L3WNR1-F1
#
_cell.length_a   1.000
_cell.length_b   1.000
_cell.length_c   1.000
_cell.angle_alpha   90.00
_cell.angle_beta   90.00
_cell.angle_gamma   90.00
#
_symmetry.space_group_name_H-M   'P 1'
#
loop_
_entity.id
_entity.type
_entity.pdbx_description
1 polymer ?
#
loop_
_entity_poly.entity_id
_entity_poly.type
_entity_poly.pdbx_seq_one_letter_code
_entity_poly.pdbx_strand_id
1 'polypeptide(L)'
;RKAVNHELSELFNEMWDLDVNRLMPGEGYTIDLQGRAGVAQQGDSAVQDRAARHLFHNVNEEHLKNTKTFATFISLLDNYETSTGVAEVVTPEEVVENNCFLDAILATKVMKLAHEYLLKKNLAKPNLADFKHQLYDIWFQLYAR
;
A
#
# COMPACT_ATOMS: atom_id res chain seq x y z
N ARG A 1 -18.37 14.02 -17.16
CA ARG A 1 -17.30 12.98 -17.22
C ARG A 1 -15.98 13.72 -16.99
N LYS A 2 -15.21 13.41 -15.94
CA LYS A 2 -13.86 13.98 -15.81
C LYS A 2 -13.00 13.42 -16.95
N ALA A 3 -12.23 14.27 -17.61
CA ALA A 3 -11.30 13.85 -18.64
C ALA A 3 -10.19 12.96 -18.03
N VAL A 4 -9.64 12.05 -18.84
CA VAL A 4 -8.50 11.21 -18.44
C VAL A 4 -7.29 12.12 -18.21
N ASN A 5 -6.57 11.90 -17.11
CA ASN A 5 -5.30 12.58 -16.87
C ASN A 5 -4.18 11.82 -17.56
N HIS A 6 -3.79 12.27 -18.75
CA HIS A 6 -2.76 11.63 -19.57
C HIS A 6 -1.40 11.61 -18.87
N GLU A 7 -1.01 12.71 -18.20
CA GLU A 7 0.26 12.82 -17.50
C GLU A 7 0.40 11.76 -16.40
N LEU A 8 -0.62 11.62 -15.53
CA LEU A 8 -0.59 10.59 -14.49
C LEU A 8 -0.71 9.18 -15.07
N SER A 9 -1.43 9.01 -16.19
CA SER A 9 -1.56 7.70 -16.83
C SER A 9 -0.21 7.20 -17.35
N GLU A 10 0.57 8.07 -17.99
CA GLU A 10 1.92 7.74 -18.47
C GLU A 10 2.86 7.43 -17.30
N LEU A 11 2.88 8.28 -16.27
CA LEU A 11 3.69 8.07 -15.07
C LEU A 11 3.39 6.74 -14.38
N PHE A 12 2.11 6.40 -14.20
CA PHE A 12 1.72 5.17 -13.50
C PHE A 12 2.00 3.91 -14.33
N ASN A 13 1.94 3.99 -15.66
CA ASN A 13 2.39 2.88 -16.51
C ASN A 13 3.90 2.67 -16.38
N GLU A 14 4.70 3.73 -16.32
CA GLU A 14 6.14 3.60 -16.10
C GLU A 14 6.44 3.02 -14.71
N MET A 15 5.75 3.48 -13.66
CA MET A 15 5.86 2.89 -12.32
C MET A 15 5.48 1.40 -12.31
N TRP A 16 4.44 1.02 -13.07
CA TRP A 16 4.02 -0.38 -13.20
C TRP A 16 5.11 -1.25 -13.82
N ASP A 17 5.83 -0.75 -14.82
CA ASP A 17 6.92 -1.49 -15.45
C ASP A 17 8.17 -1.57 -14.56
N LEU A 18 8.37 -0.57 -13.70
CA LEU A 18 9.48 -0.51 -12.74
C LEU A 18 9.25 -1.31 -11.45
N ASP A 19 8.02 -1.77 -11.19
CA ASP A 19 7.68 -2.54 -9.99
C ASP A 19 8.18 -3.99 -10.09
N VAL A 20 9.47 -4.14 -9.80
CA VAL A 20 10.15 -5.44 -9.75
C VAL A 20 9.79 -6.29 -8.54
N ASN A 21 9.15 -5.69 -7.53
CA ASN A 21 8.75 -6.41 -6.31
C ASN A 21 7.33 -6.98 -6.45
N ARG A 22 6.59 -6.65 -7.51
CA ARG A 22 5.23 -7.15 -7.75
C ARG A 22 5.18 -8.67 -7.78
N LEU A 23 4.26 -9.26 -7.01
CA LEU A 23 3.93 -10.68 -7.11
C LEU A 23 3.18 -10.98 -8.42
N MET A 24 3.61 -12.01 -9.13
CA MET A 24 2.97 -12.44 -10.37
C MET A 24 1.85 -13.46 -10.08
N PRO A 25 0.65 -13.32 -10.68
CA PRO A 25 -0.41 -14.32 -10.55
C PRO A 25 0.05 -15.70 -11.03
N GLY A 26 -0.28 -16.75 -10.27
CA GLY A 26 0.11 -18.13 -10.56
C GLY A 26 1.53 -18.51 -10.11
N GLU A 27 2.36 -17.53 -9.73
CA GLU A 27 3.69 -17.75 -9.17
C GLU A 27 3.78 -17.26 -7.72
N GLY A 28 3.51 -15.96 -7.52
CA GLY A 28 3.54 -15.31 -6.21
C GLY A 28 2.25 -15.45 -5.41
N TYR A 29 1.10 -15.59 -6.09
CA TYR A 29 -0.19 -15.85 -5.46
C TYR A 29 -1.20 -16.42 -6.44
N THR A 30 -2.25 -17.07 -5.91
CA THR A 30 -3.41 -17.55 -6.67
C THR A 30 -4.67 -17.06 -6.02
N ILE A 31 -5.58 -16.51 -6.82
CA ILE A 31 -6.91 -16.08 -6.36
C ILE A 31 -8.04 -16.92 -6.94
N ASP A 32 -9.11 -17.03 -6.15
CA ASP A 32 -10.36 -17.68 -6.50
C ASP A 32 -11.50 -16.66 -6.41
N LEU A 33 -11.87 -16.09 -7.57
CA LEU A 33 -12.87 -15.03 -7.69
C LEU A 33 -14.30 -15.50 -7.36
N GLN A 34 -14.56 -16.81 -7.50
CA GLN A 34 -15.85 -17.42 -7.21
C GLN A 34 -17.03 -16.74 -7.95
N GLY A 35 -18.18 -16.57 -7.30
CA GLY A 35 -19.37 -15.98 -7.89
C GLY A 35 -19.42 -14.46 -7.74
N ARG A 36 -20.08 -13.79 -8.70
CA ARG A 36 -20.38 -12.36 -8.63
C ARG A 36 -21.17 -12.06 -7.35
N ALA A 37 -20.69 -11.11 -6.56
CA ALA A 37 -21.42 -10.60 -5.41
C ALA A 37 -22.84 -10.15 -5.81
N GLY A 38 -23.84 -10.52 -5.01
CA GLY A 38 -25.23 -10.11 -5.23
C GLY A 38 -25.37 -8.58 -5.28
N VAL A 39 -26.37 -8.08 -6.01
CA VAL A 39 -26.69 -6.64 -5.98
C VAL A 39 -27.37 -6.36 -4.64
N ALA A 40 -26.74 -5.58 -3.78
CA ALA A 40 -27.39 -5.07 -2.58
C ALA A 40 -28.54 -4.14 -2.99
N GLN A 41 -29.78 -4.57 -2.86
CA GLN A 41 -30.92 -3.66 -2.89
C GLN A 41 -31.10 -3.05 -1.50
N GLN A 42 -31.39 -1.74 -1.46
CA GLN A 42 -31.55 -1.01 -0.21
C GLN A 42 -32.79 -1.56 0.53
N GLY A 43 -32.57 -2.29 1.62
CA GLY A 43 -33.62 -2.96 2.40
C GLY A 43 -33.56 -4.49 2.42
N ASP A 44 -32.76 -5.13 1.56
CA ASP A 44 -32.50 -6.57 1.61
C ASP A 44 -31.28 -6.86 2.50
N SER A 45 -31.52 -7.44 3.67
CA SER A 45 -30.48 -7.81 4.64
C SER A 45 -29.60 -9.00 4.21
N ALA A 46 -29.82 -9.56 3.02
CA ALA A 46 -29.10 -10.74 2.55
C ALA A 46 -28.56 -10.50 1.13
N VAL A 47 -27.43 -9.79 1.03
CA VAL A 47 -26.58 -9.91 -0.14
C VAL A 47 -26.18 -11.38 -0.24
N GLN A 48 -26.64 -12.07 -1.28
CA GLN A 48 -26.32 -13.48 -1.45
C GLN A 48 -24.81 -13.61 -1.61
N ASP A 49 -24.16 -14.20 -0.61
CA ASP A 49 -22.76 -14.57 -0.69
C ASP A 49 -22.62 -15.74 -1.67
N ARG A 50 -21.87 -15.50 -2.74
CA ARG A 50 -21.56 -16.49 -3.78
C ARG A 50 -20.06 -16.85 -3.75
N ALA A 51 -19.41 -16.61 -2.62
CA ALA A 51 -18.00 -16.85 -2.38
C ALA A 51 -17.79 -17.69 -1.09
N ALA A 52 -18.05 -18.99 -1.19
CA ALA A 52 -17.90 -19.92 -0.07
C ALA A 52 -16.44 -20.20 0.38
N ARG A 53 -15.45 -19.77 -0.40
CA ARG A 53 -14.00 -19.97 -0.17
C ARG A 53 -13.29 -18.62 0.02
N HIS A 54 -12.06 -18.64 0.51
CA HIS A 54 -11.24 -17.42 0.58
C HIS A 54 -10.81 -16.95 -0.80
N LEU A 55 -10.70 -15.63 -0.98
CA LEU A 55 -10.23 -15.04 -2.24
C LEU A 55 -8.80 -15.48 -2.56
N PHE A 56 -7.89 -15.44 -1.59
CA PHE A 56 -6.55 -15.99 -1.77
C PHE A 56 -6.58 -17.48 -1.53
N HIS A 57 -6.34 -18.25 -2.58
CA HIS A 57 -6.14 -19.68 -2.46
C HIS A 57 -4.74 -19.99 -1.91
N ASN A 58 -3.74 -19.24 -2.36
CA ASN A 58 -2.40 -19.24 -1.81
C ASN A 58 -1.70 -17.89 -2.04
N VAL A 59 -0.71 -17.60 -1.20
CA VAL A 59 0.26 -16.53 -1.39
C VAL A 59 1.61 -17.10 -0.97
N ASN A 60 2.67 -16.81 -1.73
CA ASN A 60 4.02 -17.24 -1.38
C ASN A 60 4.55 -16.40 -0.22
N GLU A 61 4.31 -16.86 1.01
CA GLU A 61 4.77 -16.18 2.23
C GLU A 61 6.29 -16.07 2.33
N GLU A 62 7.03 -17.05 1.79
CA GLU A 62 8.49 -16.99 1.79
C GLU A 62 8.97 -15.80 0.94
N HIS A 63 8.37 -15.62 -0.23
CA HIS A 63 8.65 -14.45 -1.07
C HIS A 63 8.30 -13.14 -0.35
N LEU A 64 7.15 -13.07 0.34
CA LEU A 64 6.78 -11.89 1.12
C LEU A 64 7.80 -11.57 2.23
N LYS A 65 8.25 -12.59 2.96
CA LYS A 65 9.23 -12.45 4.06
C LYS A 65 10.63 -12.09 3.54
N ASN A 66 11.00 -12.58 2.37
CA ASN A 66 12.32 -12.34 1.77
C ASN A 66 12.39 -11.03 0.98
N THR A 67 11.27 -10.49 0.51
CA THR A 67 11.21 -9.20 -0.17
C THR A 67 11.09 -8.08 0.86
N LYS A 68 12.19 -7.33 1.05
CA LYS A 68 12.32 -6.30 2.09
C LYS A 68 11.13 -5.35 2.19
N THR A 69 10.60 -4.87 1.06
CA THR A 69 9.46 -3.94 1.06
C THR A 69 8.19 -4.56 1.62
N PHE A 70 7.89 -5.82 1.28
CA PHE A 70 6.74 -6.54 1.83
C PHE A 70 6.97 -6.89 3.30
N ALA A 71 8.14 -7.38 3.67
CA ALA A 71 8.46 -7.72 5.05
C ALA A 71 8.30 -6.51 5.99
N THR A 72 8.85 -5.35 5.61
CA THR A 72 8.67 -4.11 6.38
C THR A 72 7.24 -3.61 6.36
N PHE A 73 6.50 -3.81 5.27
CA PHE A 73 5.08 -3.41 5.21
C PHE A 73 4.20 -4.28 6.11
N ILE A 74 4.41 -5.60 6.12
CA ILE A 74 3.67 -6.53 6.97
C ILE A 74 3.90 -6.21 8.44
N SER A 75 5.13 -5.82 8.81
CA SER A 75 5.49 -5.37 10.16
C SER A 75 4.89 -4.01 10.54
N LEU A 76 4.14 -3.35 9.65
CA LEU A 76 3.34 -2.16 10.00
C LEU A 76 1.87 -2.52 10.26
N LEU A 77 1.41 -3.69 9.81
CA LEU A 77 -0.01 -4.01 9.81
C LEU A 77 -0.53 -4.42 11.19
N ASP A 78 0.35 -4.96 12.03
CA ASP A 78 0.08 -5.26 13.44
C ASP A 78 -0.19 -4.00 14.28
N ASN A 79 0.36 -2.85 13.88
CA ASN A 79 0.13 -1.56 14.54
C ASN A 79 -1.33 -1.07 14.45
N TYR A 80 -2.10 -1.58 13.48
CA TYR A 80 -3.51 -1.19 13.27
C TYR A 80 -4.53 -2.10 13.98
N GLU A 81 -4.08 -3.12 14.71
CA GLU A 81 -4.96 -3.97 15.52
C GLU A 81 -5.11 -3.38 16.93
N THR A 82 -5.78 -2.22 17.05
CA THR A 82 -6.00 -1.56 18.35
C THR A 82 -7.47 -1.26 18.64
N SER A 83 -7.89 -1.60 19.87
CA SER A 83 -9.25 -1.41 20.39
C SER A 83 -9.76 0.01 20.18
N THR A 84 -10.97 0.15 19.64
CA THR A 84 -11.61 1.46 19.45
C THR A 84 -11.87 2.17 20.79
N GLY A 85 -11.59 3.47 20.86
CA GLY A 85 -11.92 4.33 22.02
C GLY A 85 -10.77 4.74 22.93
N VAL A 86 -9.51 4.36 22.62
CA VAL A 86 -8.30 4.83 23.30
C VAL A 86 -7.53 5.77 22.38
N ALA A 87 -6.87 6.79 22.93
CA ALA A 87 -5.95 7.63 22.15
C ALA A 87 -4.80 6.75 21.62
N GLU A 88 -4.60 6.76 20.31
CA GLU A 88 -3.47 6.07 19.68
C GLU A 88 -2.15 6.67 20.21
N VAL A 89 -1.28 5.81 20.74
CA VAL A 89 0.05 6.19 21.23
C VAL A 89 1.06 5.51 20.33
N VAL A 90 1.84 6.30 19.58
CA VAL A 90 2.93 5.75 18.78
C VAL A 90 4.07 5.33 19.71
N THR A 91 4.36 4.04 19.74
CA THR A 91 5.46 3.44 20.49
C THR A 91 6.80 3.70 19.81
N PRO A 92 7.92 3.69 20.55
CA PRO A 92 9.25 3.77 19.95
C PRO A 92 9.51 2.68 18.89
N GLU A 93 8.95 1.49 19.09
CA GLU A 93 9.03 0.35 18.17
C GLU A 93 8.33 0.68 16.84
N GLU A 94 7.10 1.21 16.89
CA GLU A 94 6.35 1.63 15.70
C GLU A 94 7.08 2.73 14.92
N VAL A 95 7.75 3.68 15.61
CA VAL A 95 8.59 4.68 14.94
C VAL A 95 9.74 4.02 14.17
N VAL A 96 10.36 2.98 14.73
CA VAL A 96 11.43 2.23 14.05
C VAL A 96 10.87 1.52 12.82
N GLU A 97 9.74 0.84 12.93
CA GLU A 97 9.10 0.14 11.81
C GLU A 97 8.71 1.08 10.68
N ASN A 98 8.09 2.23 11.01
CA ASN A 98 7.76 3.29 10.05
C ASN A 98 9.00 3.73 9.28
N ASN A 99 10.11 3.97 9.99
CA ASN A 99 11.36 4.37 9.36
C ASN A 99 11.97 3.27 8.49
N CYS A 100 11.94 2.01 8.94
CA CYS A 100 12.43 0.86 8.17
C CYS A 100 11.64 0.66 6.88
N PHE A 101 10.30 0.81 6.93
CA PHE A 101 9.45 0.75 5.75
C PHE A 101 9.76 1.88 4.77
N LEU A 102 9.84 3.12 5.24
CA LEU A 102 10.19 4.27 4.40
C LEU A 102 11.56 4.07 3.72
N ASP A 103 12.56 3.59 4.45
CA ASP A 103 13.88 3.29 3.88
C ASP A 103 13.81 2.18 2.81
N ALA A 104 12.98 1.15 3.05
CA ALA A 104 12.81 0.07 2.09
C ALA A 104 12.16 0.55 0.79
N ILE A 105 11.08 1.34 0.87
CA ILE A 105 10.39 1.81 -0.34
C ILE A 105 11.20 2.87 -1.08
N LEU A 106 11.89 3.80 -0.38
CA LEU A 106 12.70 4.86 -1.02
C LEU A 106 13.89 4.30 -1.80
N ALA A 107 14.34 3.09 -1.48
CA ALA A 107 15.39 2.41 -2.26
C ALA A 107 14.90 1.91 -3.63
N THR A 108 13.59 1.72 -3.81
CA THR A 108 12.98 1.18 -5.04
C THR A 108 13.05 2.16 -6.21
N LYS A 109 13.01 1.64 -7.45
CA LYS A 109 12.94 2.47 -8.66
C LYS A 109 11.61 3.24 -8.74
N VAL A 110 10.52 2.62 -8.29
CA VAL A 110 9.18 3.22 -8.27
C VAL A 110 9.18 4.51 -7.44
N MET A 111 9.71 4.46 -6.21
CA MET A 111 9.75 5.66 -5.35
C MET A 111 10.74 6.71 -5.82
N LYS A 112 11.85 6.32 -6.46
CA LYS A 112 12.78 7.27 -7.08
C LYS A 112 12.10 8.04 -8.22
N LEU A 113 11.37 7.34 -9.09
CA LEU A 113 10.58 7.97 -10.15
C LEU A 113 9.48 8.88 -9.56
N ALA A 114 8.80 8.44 -8.51
CA ALA A 114 7.80 9.26 -7.82
C ALA A 114 8.41 10.55 -7.25
N HIS A 115 9.57 10.45 -6.60
CA HIS A 115 10.30 11.59 -6.06
C HIS A 115 10.68 12.57 -7.16
N GLU A 116 11.29 12.09 -8.25
CA GLU A 116 11.65 12.91 -9.41
C GLU A 116 10.45 13.64 -10.04
N TYR A 117 9.32 12.94 -10.19
CA TYR A 117 8.09 13.54 -10.70
C TYR A 117 7.58 14.65 -9.78
N LEU A 118 7.50 14.39 -8.47
CA LEU A 118 7.04 15.38 -7.50
C LEU A 118 7.99 16.58 -7.41
N LEU A 119 9.29 16.38 -7.58
CA LEU A 119 10.27 17.47 -7.66
C LEU A 119 10.02 18.38 -8.85
N LYS A 120 9.79 17.81 -10.05
CA LYS A 120 9.45 18.59 -11.25
C LYS A 120 8.18 19.43 -11.06
N LYS A 121 7.27 18.98 -10.19
CA LYS A 121 6.02 19.68 -9.85
C LYS A 121 6.16 20.65 -8.67
N ASN A 122 7.34 20.77 -8.04
CA ASN A 122 7.56 21.50 -6.80
C ASN A 122 6.68 21.02 -5.63
N LEU A 123 6.35 19.73 -5.61
CA LEU A 123 5.51 19.09 -4.59
C LEU A 123 6.32 18.26 -3.58
N ALA A 124 7.60 18.00 -3.85
CA ALA A 124 8.49 17.26 -2.95
C ALA A 124 9.72 18.09 -2.56
N LYS A 125 10.34 17.74 -1.42
CA LYS A 125 11.64 18.28 -1.01
C LYS A 125 12.79 17.64 -1.83
N PRO A 126 13.81 18.40 -2.26
CA PRO A 126 14.88 17.91 -3.15
C PRO A 126 15.78 16.86 -2.51
N ASN A 127 16.04 16.97 -1.20
CA ASN A 127 16.83 15.99 -0.47
C ASN A 127 15.98 14.76 -0.13
N LEU A 128 16.55 13.57 -0.30
CA LEU A 128 15.89 12.31 0.04
C LEU A 128 15.53 12.22 1.53
N ALA A 129 16.37 12.75 2.42
CA ALA A 129 16.06 12.77 3.86
C ALA A 129 14.84 13.66 4.16
N ASP A 130 14.78 14.84 3.56
CA ASP A 130 13.64 15.76 3.72
C ASP A 130 12.37 15.20 3.06
N PHE A 131 12.52 14.48 1.94
CA PHE A 131 11.40 13.78 1.30
C PHE A 131 10.91 12.61 2.17
N LYS A 132 11.80 11.87 2.82
CA LYS A 132 11.44 10.86 3.82
C LYS A 132 10.63 11.47 4.96
N HIS A 133 11.08 12.60 5.51
CA HIS A 133 10.33 13.33 6.53
C HIS A 133 8.97 13.79 6.03
N GLN A 134 8.90 14.34 4.81
CA GLN A 134 7.63 14.72 4.20
C GLN A 134 6.66 13.52 4.06
N LEU A 135 7.14 12.35 3.65
CA LEU A 135 6.32 11.13 3.59
C LEU A 135 5.89 10.68 4.98
N TYR A 136 6.78 10.78 5.97
CA TYR A 136 6.45 10.45 7.35
C TYR A 136 5.29 11.32 7.86
N ASP A 137 5.35 12.62 7.63
CA ASP A 137 4.29 13.56 8.04
C ASP A 137 2.95 13.29 7.36
N ILE A 138 2.96 12.80 6.11
CA ILE A 138 1.73 12.49 5.35
C ILE A 138 1.09 11.18 5.85
N TRP A 139 1.89 10.16 6.14
CA TRP A 139 1.39 8.79 6.32
C TRP A 139 1.36 8.30 7.77
N PHE A 140 2.29 8.78 8.62
CA PHE A 140 2.49 8.24 9.97
C PHE A 140 2.27 9.26 11.08
N GLN A 141 2.21 10.56 10.76
CA GLN A 141 1.88 11.58 11.75
C GLN A 141 0.40 11.48 12.15
N LEU A 142 0.14 11.25 13.44
CA LEU A 142 -1.22 11.27 13.98
C LEU A 142 -1.80 12.68 13.86
N TYR A 143 -3.06 12.76 13.43
CA TYR A 143 -3.83 13.99 13.38
C TYR A 143 -5.23 13.75 13.95
N ALA A 144 -5.74 14.71 14.72
CA ALA A 144 -7.12 14.68 15.19
C ALA A 144 -8.08 14.96 14.02
N ARG A 145 -9.19 14.22 13.94
CA ARG A 145 -10.24 14.38 12.93
C ARG A 145 -11.42 15.15 13.48
#